data_AF-A0ABD2NB43-F1
#
_entry.id   AF-A0ABD2NB43-F1
#
_cell.length_a   1.000
_cell.length_b   1.000
_cell.length_c   1.000
_cell.angle_alpha   90.00
_cell.angle_beta   90.00
_cell.angle_gamma   90.00
#
_symmetry.space_group_name_H-M   'P 1'
#
loop_
_entity.id
_entity.type
_entity.pdbx_description
1 polymer ?
#
loop_
_entity_poly.entity_id
_entity_poly.type
_entity_poly.pdbx_seq_one_letter_code
_entity_poly.pdbx_strand_id
1 'polypeptide(L)'
;MSSAENIGSSVDPPSKKRKLGSKSNSTDMANNEAGSSTQNDIDEGLYSRQLYVLGHDAMRRMASSDVLISGLGGVGLEIAKNVILGGVKSVTLHDEAVCTIKDLSSQFYLSEEDVGSNRAEACLKQLAELNMYVPIKTYTGPLVEDFIKKFSVVVLTNSSLNEQLRISDITHANNIALIIADTRGLFAQVFCDFGESFTVNDINGEPTVSAMIADITNDKESVVTCIDDTRHGMEDGDFITFSEVQGMTELNNCKPIKIKVLGPYTFSIGDTTSYSKYERGELQLKLKCQSPFSLNL
;
A
#
# COMPACT_ATOMS: atom_id res chain seq x y z
N MET A 1 -54.01 -7.46 45.79
CA MET A 1 -53.82 -6.02 45.53
C MET A 1 -52.76 -5.87 44.46
N SER A 2 -53.04 -4.99 43.50
CA SER A 2 -52.24 -4.52 42.37
C SER A 2 -51.92 -5.48 41.22
N SER A 3 -52.75 -5.36 40.19
CA SER A 3 -52.51 -5.71 38.79
C SER A 3 -51.52 -4.74 38.14
N ALA A 4 -50.75 -5.20 37.15
CA ALA A 4 -50.24 -4.38 36.06
C ALA A 4 -50.06 -5.26 34.81
N GLU A 5 -50.55 -4.74 33.69
CA GLU A 5 -50.82 -5.42 32.43
C GLU A 5 -49.57 -5.64 31.57
N ASN A 6 -49.61 -6.69 30.76
CA ASN A 6 -48.56 -7.07 29.80
C ASN A 6 -49.11 -6.85 28.39
N ILE A 7 -48.60 -5.85 27.66
CA ILE A 7 -49.00 -5.55 26.28
C ILE A 7 -47.91 -6.09 25.35
N GLY A 8 -48.25 -7.17 24.63
CA GLY A 8 -47.41 -7.72 23.56
C GLY A 8 -47.50 -6.86 22.29
N SER A 9 -46.37 -6.71 21.60
CA SER A 9 -46.34 -6.24 20.22
C SER A 9 -45.54 -7.22 19.36
N SER A 10 -46.25 -8.01 18.56
CA SER A 10 -45.68 -8.76 17.44
C SER A 10 -45.52 -7.83 16.26
N VAL A 11 -44.33 -7.78 15.67
CA VAL A 11 -44.08 -7.05 14.42
C VAL A 11 -43.71 -8.08 13.36
N ASP A 12 -44.66 -8.38 12.48
CA ASP A 12 -44.45 -9.23 11.30
C ASP A 12 -43.55 -8.54 10.26
N PRO A 13 -42.75 -9.29 9.48
CA PRO A 13 -41.87 -8.71 8.47
C PRO A 13 -42.66 -8.26 7.21
N PRO A 14 -42.26 -7.15 6.56
CA PRO A 14 -43.00 -6.61 5.43
C PRO A 14 -42.79 -7.43 4.15
N SER A 15 -43.91 -7.73 3.49
CA SER A 15 -44.03 -8.50 2.25
C SER A 15 -43.71 -7.64 1.02
N LYS A 16 -42.97 -8.22 0.06
CA LYS A 16 -42.64 -7.63 -1.26
C LYS A 16 -43.91 -7.28 -2.05
N LYS A 17 -44.17 -5.97 -2.27
CA LYS A 17 -45.16 -5.49 -3.25
C LYS A 17 -44.48 -5.17 -4.59
N ARG A 18 -44.88 -5.91 -5.61
CA ARG A 18 -44.57 -5.73 -7.03
C ARG A 18 -45.32 -4.50 -7.57
N LYS A 19 -44.61 -3.49 -8.08
CA LYS A 19 -45.21 -2.29 -8.71
C LYS A 19 -45.14 -2.43 -10.23
N LEU A 20 -46.30 -2.45 -10.87
CA LEU A 20 -46.47 -2.27 -12.32
C LEU A 20 -46.52 -0.77 -12.67
N GLY A 21 -46.06 -0.45 -13.89
CA GLY A 21 -46.11 0.86 -14.56
C GLY A 21 -44.72 1.19 -15.11
N SER A 22 -44.49 1.62 -16.35
CA SER A 22 -45.33 2.14 -17.43
C SER A 22 -44.51 1.98 -18.73
N LYS A 23 -45.16 1.67 -19.86
CA LYS A 23 -44.50 1.65 -21.19
C LYS A 23 -44.32 3.09 -21.68
N SER A 24 -43.10 3.47 -22.03
CA SER A 24 -42.83 4.56 -22.98
C SER A 24 -41.68 4.13 -23.89
N ASN A 25 -41.98 4.02 -25.18
CA ASN A 25 -41.03 3.73 -26.25
C ASN A 25 -40.07 4.91 -26.45
N SER A 26 -38.77 4.64 -26.50
CA SER A 26 -37.82 5.43 -27.29
C SER A 26 -36.63 4.57 -27.69
N THR A 27 -36.72 4.08 -28.94
CA THR A 27 -35.65 3.93 -29.95
C THR A 27 -34.30 3.37 -29.54
N ASP A 28 -34.03 2.20 -30.12
CA ASP A 28 -32.74 1.56 -30.34
C ASP A 28 -31.62 2.52 -30.74
N MET A 29 -30.48 2.38 -30.08
CA MET A 29 -29.15 2.56 -30.67
C MET A 29 -28.25 1.54 -29.98
N ALA A 30 -28.16 0.35 -30.59
CA ALA A 30 -27.09 -0.58 -30.31
C ALA A 30 -25.79 0.03 -30.87
N ASN A 31 -24.81 0.28 -30.01
CA ASN A 31 -23.43 0.31 -30.43
C ASN A 31 -22.65 -0.68 -29.56
N ASN A 32 -22.34 -1.81 -30.19
CA ASN A 32 -21.25 -2.69 -29.82
C ASN A 32 -19.97 -1.88 -29.82
N GLU A 33 -19.47 -1.53 -28.65
CA GLU A 33 -18.04 -1.42 -28.43
C GLU A 33 -17.65 -2.54 -27.48
N ALA A 34 -17.27 -3.67 -28.09
CA ALA A 34 -16.31 -4.59 -27.51
C ALA A 34 -14.98 -3.85 -27.38
N GLY A 35 -14.93 -2.91 -26.43
CA GLY A 35 -13.70 -2.28 -25.98
C GLY A 35 -12.94 -3.31 -25.18
N SER A 36 -11.83 -3.78 -25.74
CA SER A 36 -10.72 -4.42 -25.03
C SER A 36 -10.64 -3.90 -23.60
N SER A 37 -11.13 -4.70 -22.64
CA SER A 37 -10.97 -4.42 -21.21
C SER A 37 -9.46 -4.39 -20.95
N THR A 38 -8.92 -3.19 -20.81
CA THR A 38 -7.57 -2.97 -20.31
C THR A 38 -7.45 -3.71 -18.99
N GLN A 39 -6.69 -4.80 -18.99
CA GLN A 39 -6.52 -5.74 -17.88
C GLN A 39 -5.70 -5.14 -16.70
N ASN A 40 -5.64 -3.81 -16.62
CA ASN A 40 -4.75 -3.03 -15.77
C ASN A 40 -5.47 -1.95 -14.94
N ASP A 41 -6.81 -1.86 -15.01
CA ASP A 41 -7.52 -0.89 -14.18
C ASP A 41 -7.83 -1.49 -12.80
N ILE A 42 -7.48 -0.73 -11.76
CA ILE A 42 -7.71 -1.13 -10.37
C ILE A 42 -9.22 -1.05 -10.11
N ASP A 43 -9.81 -2.11 -9.55
CA ASP A 43 -11.20 -2.09 -9.11
C ASP A 43 -11.37 -1.16 -7.90
N GLU A 44 -11.72 0.10 -8.17
CA GLU A 44 -11.92 1.12 -7.14
C GLU A 44 -13.08 0.79 -6.21
N GLY A 45 -14.03 -0.06 -6.62
CA GLY A 45 -15.12 -0.52 -5.78
C GLY A 45 -14.62 -1.45 -4.68
N LEU A 46 -13.79 -2.43 -5.04
CA LEU A 46 -13.18 -3.36 -4.09
C LEU A 46 -12.12 -2.67 -3.22
N TYR A 47 -11.22 -1.89 -3.82
CA TYR A 47 -10.05 -1.32 -3.15
C TYR A 47 -10.25 0.10 -2.62
N SER A 48 -11.48 0.63 -2.61
CA SER A 48 -11.79 2.04 -2.26
C SER A 48 -11.05 2.55 -1.02
N ARG A 49 -11.11 1.79 0.09
CA ARG A 49 -10.46 2.19 1.37
C ARG A 49 -8.95 2.07 1.32
N GLN A 50 -8.43 1.09 0.59
CA GLN A 50 -7.00 0.83 0.46
C GLN A 50 -6.33 1.87 -0.44
N LEU A 51 -7.04 2.36 -1.47
CA LEU A 51 -6.56 3.41 -2.37
C LEU A 51 -6.27 4.73 -1.63
N TYR A 52 -7.02 5.05 -0.57
CA TYR A 52 -6.74 6.25 0.26
C TYR A 52 -5.48 6.13 1.12
N VAL A 53 -4.95 4.91 1.31
CA VAL A 53 -3.74 4.65 2.10
C VAL A 53 -2.52 4.51 1.19
N LEU A 54 -2.64 3.76 0.11
CA LEU A 54 -1.51 3.40 -0.75
C LEU A 54 -1.40 4.29 -2.00
N GLY A 55 -2.51 4.84 -2.48
CA GLY A 55 -2.59 5.53 -3.76
C GLY A 55 -2.53 4.58 -4.97
N HIS A 56 -2.96 5.10 -6.13
CA HIS A 56 -3.05 4.32 -7.37
C HIS A 56 -1.68 3.80 -7.84
N ASP A 57 -0.62 4.58 -7.71
CA ASP A 57 0.71 4.19 -8.21
C ASP A 57 1.30 3.01 -7.44
N ALA A 58 1.16 2.97 -6.11
CA ALA A 58 1.60 1.83 -5.31
C ALA A 58 0.77 0.59 -5.62
N MET A 59 -0.55 0.73 -5.73
CA MET A 59 -1.45 -0.37 -6.10
C MET A 59 -1.13 -0.97 -7.47
N ARG A 60 -0.80 -0.15 -8.48
CA ARG A 60 -0.38 -0.67 -9.81
C ARG A 60 0.91 -1.48 -9.72
N ARG A 61 1.88 -1.05 -8.92
CA ARG A 61 3.13 -1.81 -8.69
C ARG A 61 2.85 -3.14 -8.00
N MET A 62 1.99 -3.15 -6.98
CA MET A 62 1.57 -4.37 -6.28
C MET A 62 0.91 -5.36 -7.25
N ALA A 63 -0.01 -4.89 -8.09
CA ALA A 63 -0.70 -5.70 -9.11
C ALA A 63 0.24 -6.30 -10.18
N SER A 64 1.51 -5.88 -10.22
CA SER A 64 2.56 -6.45 -11.09
C SER A 64 3.56 -7.37 -10.38
N SER A 65 3.45 -7.53 -9.06
CA SER A 65 4.41 -8.26 -8.22
C SER A 65 3.97 -9.69 -7.94
N ASP A 66 4.81 -10.68 -8.30
CA ASP A 66 4.61 -12.09 -7.97
C ASP A 66 5.27 -12.40 -6.61
N VAL A 67 4.50 -12.95 -5.65
CA VAL A 67 4.95 -13.16 -4.27
C VAL A 67 5.02 -14.65 -3.92
N LEU A 68 6.15 -15.10 -3.38
CA LEU A 68 6.31 -16.42 -2.78
C LEU A 68 6.25 -16.31 -1.26
N ILE A 69 5.44 -17.15 -0.61
CA ILE A 69 5.36 -17.25 0.85
C ILE A 69 5.71 -18.68 1.24
N SER A 70 6.84 -18.86 1.92
CA SER A 70 7.36 -20.16 2.35
C SER A 70 7.17 -20.37 3.85
N GLY A 71 6.53 -21.50 4.19
CA GLY A 71 6.08 -21.87 5.53
C GLY A 71 4.64 -21.39 5.74
N LEU A 72 3.69 -22.31 5.85
CA LEU A 72 2.26 -22.06 6.03
C LEU A 72 1.78 -22.51 7.43
N GLY A 73 2.60 -22.21 8.44
CA GLY A 73 2.14 -22.12 9.83
C GLY A 73 1.28 -20.86 10.07
N GLY A 74 0.97 -20.54 11.33
CA GLY A 74 0.11 -19.39 11.64
C GLY A 74 0.62 -18.05 11.10
N VAL A 75 1.93 -17.79 11.19
CA VAL A 75 2.53 -16.53 10.68
C VAL A 75 2.42 -16.44 9.16
N GLY A 76 2.85 -17.48 8.45
CA GLY A 76 2.83 -17.48 6.99
C GLY A 76 1.41 -17.41 6.43
N LEU A 77 0.43 -18.05 7.08
CA LEU A 77 -0.97 -17.90 6.73
C LEU A 77 -1.45 -16.45 6.88
N GLU A 78 -1.15 -15.82 8.01
CA GLU A 78 -1.59 -14.45 8.29
C GLU A 78 -0.98 -13.45 7.30
N ILE A 79 0.30 -13.65 6.94
CA ILE A 79 0.96 -12.89 5.87
C ILE A 79 0.25 -13.13 4.53
N ALA A 80 -0.01 -14.39 4.16
CA ALA A 80 -0.68 -14.73 2.92
C ALA A 80 -2.06 -14.07 2.81
N LYS A 81 -2.88 -14.16 3.84
CA LYS A 81 -4.20 -13.50 3.90
C LYS A 81 -4.09 -12.00 3.59
N ASN A 82 -3.19 -11.29 4.27
CA ASN A 82 -3.07 -9.84 4.10
C ASN A 82 -2.47 -9.46 2.74
N VAL A 83 -1.53 -10.24 2.19
CA VAL A 83 -0.97 -10.02 0.84
C VAL A 83 -2.01 -10.25 -0.25
N ILE A 84 -2.82 -11.31 -0.12
CA ILE A 84 -3.90 -11.62 -1.07
C ILE A 84 -4.98 -10.53 -1.04
N LEU A 85 -5.43 -10.12 0.14
CA LEU A 85 -6.37 -9.00 0.29
C LEU A 85 -5.80 -7.69 -0.25
N GLY A 86 -4.47 -7.51 -0.15
CA GLY A 86 -3.76 -6.36 -0.68
C GLY A 86 -3.78 -6.26 -2.22
N GLY A 87 -4.04 -7.35 -2.95
CA GLY A 87 -4.17 -7.30 -4.41
C GLY A 87 -2.84 -7.26 -5.16
N VAL A 88 -1.98 -8.26 -4.91
CA VAL A 88 -0.75 -8.47 -5.70
C VAL A 88 -1.03 -9.21 -7.02
N LYS A 89 -0.04 -9.34 -7.92
CA LYS A 89 -0.22 -10.04 -9.20
C LYS A 89 -0.57 -11.52 -9.01
N SER A 90 0.18 -12.21 -8.16
CA SER A 90 -0.07 -13.62 -7.81
C SER A 90 0.61 -13.98 -6.51
N VAL A 91 0.09 -15.01 -5.84
CA VAL A 91 0.69 -15.57 -4.63
C VAL A 91 0.97 -17.05 -4.85
N THR A 92 2.19 -17.48 -4.54
CA THR A 92 2.54 -18.90 -4.44
C THR A 92 2.79 -19.26 -2.98
N LEU A 93 2.01 -20.20 -2.47
CA LEU A 93 2.11 -20.76 -1.13
C LEU A 93 3.04 -21.96 -1.17
N HIS A 94 4.08 -21.95 -0.36
CA HIS A 94 5.06 -23.04 -0.29
C HIS A 94 5.14 -23.61 1.12
N ASP A 95 5.00 -24.92 1.25
CA ASP A 95 5.31 -25.64 2.49
C ASP A 95 5.64 -27.10 2.17
N GLU A 96 6.72 -27.61 2.75
CA GLU A 96 7.07 -29.04 2.67
C GLU A 96 6.45 -29.84 3.84
N ALA A 97 5.98 -29.16 4.89
CA ALA A 97 5.44 -29.82 6.07
C ALA A 97 3.95 -30.16 5.94
N VAL A 98 3.59 -31.25 6.62
CA VAL A 98 2.19 -31.63 6.83
C VAL A 98 1.60 -30.91 8.05
N CYS A 99 0.29 -30.75 8.04
CA CYS A 99 -0.49 -30.24 9.15
C CYS A 99 -0.39 -31.20 10.35
N THR A 100 -0.12 -30.63 11.52
CA THR A 100 -0.14 -31.31 12.82
C THR A 100 -1.10 -30.58 13.76
N ILE A 101 -1.52 -31.26 14.83
CA ILE A 101 -2.39 -30.66 15.86
C ILE A 101 -1.83 -29.35 16.44
N LYS A 102 -0.50 -29.17 16.46
CA LYS A 102 0.13 -27.93 16.95
C LYS A 102 -0.16 -26.73 16.05
N ASP A 103 -0.34 -26.94 14.75
CA ASP A 103 -0.56 -25.87 13.78
C ASP A 103 -1.93 -25.19 14.00
N LEU A 104 -2.94 -25.95 14.44
CA LEU A 104 -4.30 -25.48 14.73
C LEU A 104 -4.34 -24.41 15.84
N SER A 105 -3.25 -24.25 16.62
CA SER A 105 -3.17 -23.21 17.65
C SER A 105 -3.19 -21.78 17.08
N SER A 106 -2.80 -21.59 15.82
CA SER A 106 -2.70 -20.25 15.22
C SER A 106 -3.02 -20.21 13.72
N GLN A 107 -3.02 -21.35 13.04
CA GLN A 107 -3.42 -21.45 11.65
C GLN A 107 -4.95 -21.64 11.59
N PHE A 108 -5.68 -20.55 11.34
CA PHE A 108 -7.15 -20.50 11.42
C PHE A 108 -7.92 -21.07 10.22
N TYR A 109 -7.23 -21.59 9.20
CA TYR A 109 -7.83 -22.31 8.07
C TYR A 109 -7.63 -23.82 8.13
N LEU A 110 -6.78 -24.33 9.03
CA LEU A 110 -6.65 -25.76 9.27
C LEU A 110 -7.65 -26.22 10.34
N SER A 111 -8.17 -27.42 10.13
CA SER A 111 -9.04 -28.15 11.05
C SER A 111 -8.40 -29.48 11.45
N GLU A 112 -9.02 -30.21 12.39
CA GLU A 112 -8.56 -31.56 12.76
C GLU A 112 -8.60 -32.53 11.58
N GLU A 113 -9.49 -32.31 10.61
CA GLU A 113 -9.63 -33.12 9.39
C GLU A 113 -8.44 -32.95 8.43
N ASP A 114 -7.71 -31.84 8.54
CA ASP A 114 -6.55 -31.55 7.68
C ASP A 114 -5.26 -32.17 8.20
N VAL A 115 -5.25 -32.76 9.40
CA VAL A 115 -4.05 -33.34 10.00
C VAL A 115 -3.50 -34.45 9.11
N GLY A 116 -2.21 -34.31 8.74
CA GLY A 116 -1.53 -35.20 7.80
C GLY A 116 -1.52 -34.72 6.34
N SER A 117 -2.36 -33.75 5.98
CA SER A 117 -2.33 -33.09 4.67
C SER A 117 -1.24 -32.02 4.60
N ASN A 118 -0.76 -31.66 3.41
CA ASN A 118 0.19 -30.56 3.24
C ASN A 118 -0.45 -29.22 3.66
N ARG A 119 0.25 -28.41 4.45
CA ARG A 119 -0.31 -27.15 4.99
C ARG A 119 -0.67 -26.12 3.92
N ALA A 120 0.12 -26.02 2.84
CA ALA A 120 -0.14 -25.06 1.76
C ALA A 120 -1.34 -25.49 0.91
N GLU A 121 -1.50 -26.78 0.66
CA GLU A 121 -2.63 -27.32 -0.11
C GLU A 121 -3.94 -27.25 0.68
N ALA A 122 -3.92 -27.56 1.98
CA ALA A 122 -5.10 -27.60 2.83
C ALA A 122 -5.79 -26.22 3.00
N CYS A 123 -5.05 -25.11 2.88
CA CYS A 123 -5.60 -23.76 3.01
C CYS A 123 -5.85 -23.04 1.67
N LEU A 124 -5.53 -23.68 0.53
CA LEU A 124 -5.60 -23.05 -0.79
C LEU A 124 -7.00 -22.54 -1.12
N LYS A 125 -8.03 -23.35 -0.88
CA LYS A 125 -9.41 -23.01 -1.23
C LYS A 125 -9.87 -21.75 -0.47
N GLN A 126 -9.66 -21.74 0.84
CA GLN A 126 -10.04 -20.65 1.74
C GLN A 126 -9.31 -19.35 1.38
N LEU A 127 -8.01 -19.43 1.07
CA LEU A 127 -7.23 -18.26 0.64
C LEU A 127 -7.67 -17.73 -0.72
N ALA A 128 -8.02 -18.61 -1.67
CA ALA A 128 -8.45 -18.21 -3.02
C ALA A 128 -9.80 -17.48 -3.01
N GLU A 129 -10.65 -17.73 -2.02
CA GLU A 129 -11.93 -17.04 -1.83
C GLU A 129 -11.77 -15.58 -1.35
N LEU A 130 -10.58 -15.19 -0.83
CA LEU A 130 -10.36 -13.85 -0.30
C LEU A 130 -10.33 -12.77 -1.40
N ASN A 131 -9.77 -13.09 -2.56
CA ASN A 131 -9.60 -12.12 -3.63
C ASN A 131 -9.51 -12.79 -5.01
N MET A 132 -10.56 -12.66 -5.82
CA MET A 132 -10.65 -13.28 -7.14
C MET A 132 -9.63 -12.72 -8.16
N TYR A 133 -9.08 -11.53 -7.89
CA TYR A 133 -8.07 -10.90 -8.75
C TYR A 133 -6.67 -11.45 -8.54
N VAL A 134 -6.42 -12.22 -7.47
CA VAL A 134 -5.10 -12.74 -7.11
C VAL A 134 -5.08 -14.25 -7.32
N PRO A 135 -4.49 -14.75 -8.43
CA PRO A 135 -4.30 -16.18 -8.62
C PRO A 135 -3.38 -16.75 -7.55
N ILE A 136 -3.81 -17.86 -6.93
CA ILE A 136 -3.05 -18.55 -5.90
C ILE A 136 -2.61 -19.91 -6.41
N LYS A 137 -1.35 -20.24 -6.18
CA LYS A 137 -0.76 -21.56 -6.48
C LYS A 137 -0.12 -22.15 -5.24
N THR A 138 -0.01 -23.46 -5.19
CA THR A 138 0.76 -24.18 -4.17
C THR A 138 2.01 -24.79 -4.78
N TYR A 139 3.04 -24.90 -3.96
CA TYR A 139 4.26 -25.62 -4.29
C TYR A 139 4.73 -26.40 -3.06
N THR A 140 5.00 -27.70 -3.24
CA THR A 140 5.36 -28.63 -2.16
C THR A 140 6.74 -29.27 -2.39
N GLY A 141 7.48 -28.78 -3.39
CA GLY A 141 8.82 -29.23 -3.71
C GLY A 141 9.90 -28.32 -3.09
N PRO A 142 11.18 -28.68 -3.26
CA PRO A 142 12.29 -27.92 -2.70
C PRO A 142 12.45 -26.55 -3.36
N LEU A 143 12.82 -25.54 -2.58
CA LEU A 143 13.11 -24.19 -3.06
C LEU A 143 14.45 -24.09 -3.82
N VAL A 144 14.45 -24.55 -5.06
CA VAL A 144 15.60 -24.41 -5.97
C VAL A 144 15.70 -22.99 -6.53
N GLU A 145 16.91 -22.58 -6.89
CA GLU A 145 17.23 -21.22 -7.34
C GLU A 145 16.36 -20.78 -8.54
N ASP A 146 16.22 -21.61 -9.56
CA ASP A 146 15.41 -21.31 -10.75
C ASP A 146 13.92 -21.12 -10.43
N PHE A 147 13.44 -21.70 -9.34
CA PHE A 147 12.08 -21.49 -8.87
C PHE A 147 11.96 -20.14 -8.16
N ILE A 148 12.88 -19.82 -7.26
CA ILE A 148 12.92 -18.55 -6.50
C ILE A 148 13.01 -17.35 -7.44
N LYS A 149 13.79 -17.45 -8.52
CA LYS A 149 13.99 -16.36 -9.51
C LYS A 149 12.73 -15.91 -10.26
N LYS A 150 11.60 -16.62 -10.10
CA LYS A 150 10.32 -16.27 -10.73
C LYS A 150 9.54 -15.19 -9.98
N PHE A 151 9.97 -14.85 -8.76
CA PHE A 151 9.22 -13.99 -7.85
C PHE A 151 9.88 -12.62 -7.71
N SER A 152 9.06 -11.60 -7.45
CA SER A 152 9.53 -10.25 -7.10
C SER A 152 9.81 -10.12 -5.60
N VAL A 153 9.06 -10.87 -4.78
CA VAL A 153 9.18 -10.88 -3.33
C VAL A 153 9.14 -12.31 -2.82
N VAL A 154 10.07 -12.66 -1.93
CA VAL A 154 10.07 -13.93 -1.19
C VAL A 154 9.92 -13.65 0.29
N VAL A 155 8.96 -14.32 0.91
CA VAL A 155 8.76 -14.32 2.36
C VAL A 155 9.10 -15.69 2.91
N LEU A 156 10.01 -15.73 3.89
CA LEU A 156 10.34 -16.95 4.63
C LEU A 156 9.78 -16.87 6.04
N THR A 157 9.11 -17.94 6.45
CA THR A 157 8.66 -18.11 7.83
C THR A 157 9.04 -19.48 8.37
N ASN A 158 9.47 -19.51 9.63
CA ASN A 158 9.85 -20.69 10.39
C ASN A 158 10.83 -21.62 9.65
N SER A 159 11.75 -21.05 8.86
CA SER A 159 12.84 -21.78 8.19
C SER A 159 14.08 -21.85 9.07
N SER A 160 15.01 -22.76 8.74
CA SER A 160 16.30 -22.83 9.45
C SER A 160 17.20 -21.66 9.03
N LEU A 161 18.12 -21.22 9.91
CA LEU A 161 19.07 -20.15 9.58
C LEU A 161 19.90 -20.48 8.32
N ASN A 162 20.33 -21.73 8.15
CA ASN A 162 21.08 -22.14 6.96
C ASN A 162 20.27 -21.94 5.68
N GLU A 163 18.97 -22.23 5.73
CA GLU A 163 18.08 -22.04 4.59
C GLU A 163 17.79 -20.54 4.34
N GLN A 164 17.65 -19.76 5.41
CA GLN A 164 17.52 -18.30 5.32
C GLN A 164 18.74 -17.68 4.63
N LEU A 165 19.96 -18.07 5.02
CA LEU A 165 21.19 -17.58 4.40
C LEU A 165 21.28 -18.00 2.93
N ARG A 166 21.01 -19.26 2.62
CA ARG A 166 21.01 -19.77 1.23
C ARG A 166 20.05 -19.00 0.34
N ILE A 167 18.83 -18.75 0.81
CA ILE A 167 17.83 -18.02 0.04
C ILE A 167 18.20 -16.53 -0.03
N SER A 168 18.75 -15.94 1.03
CA SER A 168 19.26 -14.57 1.05
C SER A 168 20.30 -14.31 -0.03
N ASP A 169 21.29 -15.20 -0.16
CA ASP A 169 22.32 -15.08 -1.20
C ASP A 169 21.71 -15.09 -2.60
N ILE A 170 20.70 -15.95 -2.83
CA ILE A 170 19.98 -16.04 -4.11
C ILE A 170 19.16 -14.77 -4.36
N THR A 171 18.36 -14.34 -3.39
CA THR A 171 17.44 -13.20 -3.57
C THR A 171 18.20 -11.90 -3.74
N HIS A 172 19.23 -11.66 -2.93
CA HIS A 172 20.06 -10.46 -2.99
C HIS A 172 20.78 -10.33 -4.33
N ALA A 173 21.44 -11.42 -4.79
CA ALA A 173 22.16 -11.43 -6.06
C ALA A 173 21.25 -11.24 -7.30
N ASN A 174 19.93 -11.46 -7.16
CA ASN A 174 18.98 -11.37 -8.26
C ASN A 174 17.98 -10.19 -8.10
N ASN A 175 18.24 -9.27 -7.16
CA ASN A 175 17.37 -8.11 -6.89
C ASN A 175 15.91 -8.50 -6.59
N ILE A 176 15.75 -9.55 -5.80
CA ILE A 176 14.46 -10.06 -5.32
C ILE A 176 14.33 -9.62 -3.86
N ALA A 177 13.22 -8.98 -3.51
CA ALA A 177 12.99 -8.55 -2.14
C ALA A 177 12.79 -9.77 -1.23
N LEU A 178 13.54 -9.83 -0.13
CA LEU A 178 13.44 -10.87 0.88
C LEU A 178 12.87 -10.30 2.19
N ILE A 179 11.90 -11.02 2.75
CA ILE A 179 11.37 -10.78 4.09
C ILE A 179 11.46 -12.09 4.87
N ILE A 180 12.03 -12.05 6.07
CA ILE A 180 12.06 -13.19 6.98
C ILE A 180 11.26 -12.82 8.21
N ALA A 181 10.29 -13.65 8.60
CA ALA A 181 9.48 -13.44 9.79
C ALA A 181 9.33 -14.74 10.58
N ASP A 182 9.85 -14.74 11.82
CA ASP A 182 9.77 -15.88 12.72
C ASP A 182 9.16 -15.49 14.06
N THR A 183 8.39 -16.41 14.65
CA THR A 183 7.84 -16.28 15.99
C THR A 183 8.20 -17.48 16.86
N ARG A 184 8.49 -17.22 18.13
CA ARG A 184 8.85 -18.22 19.15
C ARG A 184 8.14 -17.87 20.45
N GLY A 185 6.90 -18.33 20.59
CA GLY A 185 6.05 -17.97 21.74
C GLY A 185 5.73 -16.47 21.73
N LEU A 186 6.20 -15.74 22.74
CA LEU A 186 6.00 -14.30 22.87
C LEU A 186 7.03 -13.45 22.11
N PHE A 187 8.06 -14.09 21.54
CA PHE A 187 9.13 -13.41 20.81
C PHE A 187 8.89 -13.48 19.31
N ALA A 188 9.30 -12.43 18.59
CA ALA A 188 9.24 -12.34 17.15
C ALA A 188 10.48 -11.65 16.60
N GLN A 189 10.83 -11.97 15.36
CA GLN A 189 11.81 -11.23 14.57
C GLN A 189 11.25 -10.98 13.17
N VAL A 190 11.63 -9.84 12.60
CA VAL A 190 11.41 -9.51 11.19
C VAL A 190 12.72 -8.97 10.63
N PHE A 191 13.13 -9.49 9.48
CA PHE A 191 14.29 -9.04 8.73
C PHE A 191 13.84 -8.75 7.30
N CYS A 192 14.36 -7.66 6.71
CA CYS A 192 14.06 -7.24 5.35
C CYS A 192 15.37 -6.95 4.61
N ASP A 193 15.49 -7.48 3.40
CA ASP A 193 16.55 -7.18 2.45
C ASP A 193 15.91 -6.88 1.10
N PHE A 194 15.98 -5.63 0.65
CA PHE A 194 15.39 -5.17 -0.61
C PHE A 194 16.46 -4.87 -1.67
N GLY A 195 17.66 -5.44 -1.50
CA GLY A 195 18.82 -5.24 -2.38
C GLY A 195 19.62 -3.98 -2.06
N GLU A 196 20.70 -3.77 -2.80
CA GLU A 196 21.64 -2.64 -2.61
C GLU A 196 21.03 -1.28 -2.96
N SER A 197 19.97 -1.24 -3.78
CA SER A 197 19.37 0.02 -4.23
C SER A 197 17.85 -0.08 -4.24
N PHE A 198 17.25 0.34 -3.13
CA PHE A 198 15.79 0.41 -3.00
C PHE A 198 15.30 1.86 -2.91
N THR A 199 14.40 2.24 -3.83
CA THR A 199 13.87 3.60 -3.91
C THR A 199 12.57 3.74 -3.13
N VAL A 200 12.59 4.55 -2.08
CA VAL A 200 11.39 4.92 -1.32
C VAL A 200 10.82 6.22 -1.91
N ASN A 201 9.59 6.16 -2.44
CA ASN A 201 8.95 7.33 -3.08
C ASN A 201 8.14 8.18 -2.10
N ASP A 202 7.72 7.59 -0.99
CA ASP A 202 6.95 8.22 0.08
C ASP A 202 7.35 7.51 1.37
N ILE A 203 7.90 8.25 2.33
CA ILE A 203 8.48 7.67 3.56
C ILE A 203 7.47 7.61 4.72
N ASN A 204 6.38 8.38 4.66
CA ASN A 204 5.48 8.56 5.79
C ASN A 204 4.00 8.34 5.45
N GLY A 205 3.61 8.38 4.17
CA GLY A 205 2.21 8.22 3.76
C GLY A 205 1.33 9.42 4.12
N GLU A 206 1.91 10.52 4.57
CA GLU A 206 1.16 11.70 4.97
C GLU A 206 0.77 12.54 3.75
N PRO A 207 -0.43 13.16 3.75
CA PRO A 207 -0.82 14.07 2.69
C PRO A 207 0.21 15.20 2.53
N THR A 208 0.49 15.56 1.29
CA THR A 208 1.29 16.73 0.99
C THR A 208 0.68 17.99 1.61
N VAL A 209 1.46 18.70 2.42
CA VAL A 209 1.01 19.95 3.04
C VAL A 209 0.92 21.05 1.98
N SER A 210 0.11 22.08 2.20
CA SER A 210 0.11 23.28 1.36
C SER A 210 0.05 24.51 2.24
N ALA A 211 0.76 25.57 1.84
CA ALA A 211 0.84 26.82 2.59
C ALA A 211 0.71 28.01 1.65
N MET A 212 0.06 29.09 2.07
CA MET A 212 0.02 30.30 1.24
C MET A 212 1.20 31.21 1.56
N ILE A 213 1.77 31.84 0.53
CA ILE A 213 2.94 32.73 0.67
C ILE A 213 2.47 34.17 0.80
N ALA A 214 2.95 34.86 1.83
CA ALA A 214 2.81 36.31 1.98
C ALA A 214 3.92 37.05 1.23
N ASP A 215 5.18 36.65 1.46
CA ASP A 215 6.34 37.36 0.94
C ASP A 215 7.53 36.43 0.69
N ILE A 216 8.41 36.81 -0.25
CA ILE A 216 9.68 36.14 -0.55
C ILE A 216 10.78 37.19 -0.67
N THR A 217 11.76 37.12 0.23
CA THR A 217 12.92 38.02 0.21
C THR A 217 13.90 37.66 -0.91
N ASN A 218 14.54 38.67 -1.50
CA ASN A 218 15.53 38.51 -2.57
C ASN A 218 16.95 38.66 -1.99
N ASP A 219 17.48 37.58 -1.41
CA ASP A 219 18.77 37.56 -0.70
C ASP A 219 19.45 36.19 -0.88
N LYS A 220 20.70 36.05 -0.40
CA LYS A 220 21.49 34.81 -0.42
C LYS A 220 20.88 33.70 0.43
N GLU A 221 20.19 34.08 1.49
CA GLU A 221 19.41 33.18 2.36
C GLU A 221 17.96 33.65 2.31
N SER A 222 17.35 33.51 1.13
CA SER A 222 15.98 33.92 0.89
C SER A 222 15.03 33.27 1.88
N VAL A 223 14.30 34.09 2.60
CA VAL A 223 13.23 33.73 3.53
C VAL A 223 11.89 33.87 2.83
N VAL A 224 11.10 32.81 2.92
CA VAL A 224 9.69 32.76 2.54
C VAL A 224 8.85 32.92 3.80
N THR A 225 7.89 33.83 3.75
CA THR A 225 6.94 34.08 4.84
C THR A 225 5.56 33.59 4.41
N CYS A 226 4.95 32.73 5.22
CA CYS A 226 3.58 32.27 5.00
C CYS A 226 2.57 33.34 5.42
N ILE A 227 1.36 33.29 4.86
CA ILE A 227 0.25 34.17 5.30
C ILE A 227 -0.02 33.95 6.79
N ASP A 228 -0.31 35.07 7.48
CA ASP A 228 -0.63 35.10 8.91
C ASP A 228 -1.69 34.05 9.28
N ASP A 229 -1.53 33.44 10.45
CA ASP A 229 -2.36 32.36 11.05
C ASP A 229 -2.27 30.96 10.41
N THR A 230 -1.53 30.73 9.32
CA THR A 230 -1.35 29.39 8.75
C THR A 230 0.06 28.85 9.02
N ARG A 231 0.18 27.85 9.91
CA ARG A 231 1.44 27.13 10.09
C ARG A 231 1.74 26.28 8.86
N HIS A 232 2.99 26.27 8.41
CA HIS A 232 3.34 25.52 7.21
C HIS A 232 3.52 24.02 7.41
N GLY A 233 3.71 23.53 8.64
CA GLY A 233 3.79 22.09 8.95
C GLY A 233 5.01 21.33 8.41
N MET A 234 5.90 22.00 7.67
CA MET A 234 7.13 21.43 7.11
C MET A 234 8.25 21.20 8.14
N GLU A 235 9.17 20.30 7.82
CA GLU A 235 10.37 19.96 8.59
C GLU A 235 11.67 20.36 7.87
N ASP A 236 12.76 20.43 8.64
CA ASP A 236 14.09 20.74 8.10
C ASP A 236 14.54 19.69 7.10
N GLY A 237 14.84 20.13 5.87
CA GLY A 237 15.30 19.26 4.80
C GLY A 237 14.21 18.72 3.88
N ASP A 238 12.96 19.13 4.07
CA ASP A 238 11.88 18.91 3.11
C ASP A 238 12.17 19.56 1.76
N PHE A 239 11.54 19.03 0.72
CA PHE A 239 11.63 19.56 -0.64
C PHE A 239 10.31 20.18 -1.05
N ILE A 240 10.37 21.36 -1.65
CA ILE A 240 9.18 22.12 -2.03
C ILE A 240 9.24 22.57 -3.48
N THR A 241 8.06 22.82 -4.05
CA THR A 241 7.91 23.40 -5.40
C THR A 241 6.96 24.58 -5.32
N PHE A 242 7.27 25.63 -6.07
CA PHE A 242 6.44 26.83 -6.14
C PHE A 242 5.58 26.80 -7.40
N SER A 243 4.41 27.41 -7.34
CA SER A 243 3.52 27.61 -8.48
C SER A 243 2.89 28.99 -8.38
N GLU A 244 2.73 29.64 -9.53
CA GLU A 244 2.00 30.91 -9.70
C GLU A 244 2.53 32.10 -8.86
N VAL A 245 3.82 32.09 -8.50
CA VAL A 245 4.58 33.22 -7.95
C VAL A 245 4.70 34.34 -9.00
N GLN A 246 4.22 35.54 -8.68
CA GLN A 246 4.35 36.72 -9.56
C GLN A 246 5.55 37.60 -9.12
N GLY A 247 6.22 38.22 -10.08
CA GLY A 247 7.48 38.92 -9.86
C GLY A 247 8.68 37.98 -9.91
N MET A 248 8.69 36.92 -9.08
CA MET A 248 9.79 35.93 -9.02
C MET A 248 9.44 34.63 -9.79
N THR A 249 9.22 34.76 -11.10
CA THR A 249 8.70 33.67 -11.97
C THR A 249 9.62 32.47 -12.12
N GLU A 250 10.90 32.63 -11.82
CA GLU A 250 11.95 31.61 -11.87
C GLU A 250 11.63 30.43 -10.92
N LEU A 251 10.86 30.70 -9.86
CA LEU A 251 10.45 29.68 -8.89
C LEU A 251 9.34 28.76 -9.43
N ASN A 252 8.50 29.19 -10.37
CA ASN A 252 7.26 28.47 -10.73
C ASN A 252 7.46 27.12 -11.43
N ASN A 253 8.63 26.89 -12.03
CA ASN A 253 8.96 25.64 -12.72
C ASN A 253 10.34 25.11 -12.28
N CYS A 254 10.76 25.46 -11.08
CA CYS A 254 12.05 25.01 -10.56
C CYS A 254 11.99 23.53 -10.13
N LYS A 255 13.16 22.90 -10.07
CA LYS A 255 13.29 21.58 -9.44
C LYS A 255 12.98 21.72 -7.94
N PRO A 256 12.51 20.65 -7.28
CA PRO A 256 12.24 20.70 -5.83
C PRO A 256 13.42 21.27 -5.05
N ILE A 257 13.17 22.30 -4.25
CA ILE A 257 14.17 23.04 -3.47
C ILE A 257 14.16 22.52 -2.05
N LYS A 258 15.33 22.19 -1.50
CA LYS A 258 15.49 21.81 -0.11
C LYS A 258 15.33 23.03 0.79
N ILE A 259 14.50 22.93 1.83
CA ILE A 259 14.25 24.05 2.74
C ILE A 259 14.95 23.89 4.08
N LYS A 260 15.06 25.03 4.78
CA LYS A 260 15.44 25.12 6.18
C LYS A 260 14.39 25.92 6.95
N VAL A 261 13.70 25.29 7.88
CA VAL A 261 12.67 25.90 8.73
C VAL A 261 13.33 26.90 9.69
N LEU A 262 12.80 28.12 9.73
CA LEU A 262 13.27 29.18 10.62
C LEU A 262 12.31 29.43 11.78
N GLY A 263 11.03 29.11 11.60
CA GLY A 263 9.98 29.21 12.60
C GLY A 263 8.70 28.57 12.08
N PRO A 264 7.57 28.69 12.80
CA PRO A 264 6.30 28.06 12.39
C PRO A 264 5.64 28.67 11.15
N TYR A 265 6.10 29.84 10.70
CA TYR A 265 5.53 30.63 9.59
C TYR A 265 6.58 31.01 8.54
N THR A 266 7.84 30.62 8.72
CA THR A 266 8.94 31.08 7.88
C THR A 266 9.97 29.97 7.66
N PHE A 267 10.46 29.88 6.44
CA PHE A 267 11.51 28.95 6.04
C PHE A 267 12.40 29.58 4.98
N SER A 268 13.63 29.07 4.83
CA SER A 268 14.60 29.51 3.85
C SER A 268 14.70 28.55 2.67
N ILE A 269 14.95 29.11 1.47
CA ILE A 269 15.09 28.39 0.20
C ILE A 269 16.45 28.58 -0.48
N GLY A 270 17.42 29.20 0.22
CA GLY A 270 18.75 29.47 -0.31
C GLY A 270 18.82 30.75 -1.16
N ASP A 271 19.75 30.78 -2.12
CA ASP A 271 20.12 32.00 -2.85
C ASP A 271 19.11 32.33 -3.96
N THR A 272 18.44 33.48 -3.82
CA THR A 272 17.56 34.04 -4.84
C THR A 272 18.07 35.35 -5.41
N THR A 273 19.31 35.77 -5.13
CA THR A 273 19.86 37.06 -5.59
C THR A 273 19.85 37.26 -7.11
N SER A 274 19.93 36.16 -7.86
CA SER A 274 19.82 36.17 -9.33
C SER A 274 18.38 36.28 -9.85
N TYR A 275 17.38 36.19 -8.97
CA TYR A 275 15.97 36.17 -9.35
C TYR A 275 15.36 37.56 -9.30
N SER A 276 14.26 37.70 -10.04
CA SER A 276 13.42 38.88 -10.04
C SER A 276 12.76 39.09 -8.65
N LYS A 277 12.44 40.34 -8.31
CA LYS A 277 11.82 40.66 -7.02
C LYS A 277 10.39 40.13 -6.96
N TYR A 278 10.01 39.60 -5.81
CA TYR A 278 8.63 39.20 -5.55
C TYR A 278 7.70 40.41 -5.58
N GLU A 279 6.53 40.26 -6.20
CA GLU A 279 5.52 41.32 -6.27
C GLU A 279 4.27 40.96 -5.45
N ARG A 280 3.67 39.80 -5.74
CA ARG A 280 2.46 39.29 -5.07
C ARG A 280 2.23 37.83 -5.43
N GLY A 281 1.47 37.14 -4.60
CA GLY A 281 0.98 35.79 -4.87
C GLY A 281 -0.21 35.52 -3.96
N GLU A 282 -1.41 35.45 -4.51
CA GLU A 282 -2.56 34.89 -3.80
C GLU A 282 -2.54 33.37 -4.01
N LEU A 283 -1.64 32.60 -3.38
CA LEU A 283 -1.49 31.20 -3.79
C LEU A 283 -1.01 30.17 -2.78
N GLN A 284 -1.56 28.96 -2.99
CA GLN A 284 -1.25 27.67 -2.39
C GLN A 284 0.10 27.12 -2.92
N LEU A 285 1.10 26.96 -2.04
CA LEU A 285 2.22 26.04 -2.28
C LEU A 285 1.66 24.63 -2.41
N LYS A 286 1.88 23.95 -3.54
CA LYS A 286 1.74 22.50 -3.59
C LYS A 286 3.09 21.89 -3.24
N LEU A 287 3.24 21.49 -1.97
CA LEU A 287 4.45 20.81 -1.52
C LEU A 287 4.44 19.41 -2.12
N LYS A 288 5.48 19.02 -2.86
CA LYS A 288 5.69 17.61 -3.17
C LYS A 288 6.74 17.11 -2.20
N CYS A 289 6.28 16.52 -1.09
CA CYS A 289 7.18 15.92 -0.12
C CYS A 289 7.99 14.81 -0.79
N GLN A 290 9.29 14.90 -0.50
CA GLN A 290 10.30 13.85 -0.54
C GLN A 290 10.80 13.47 -1.94
N SER A 291 12.05 13.85 -2.19
CA SER A 291 12.82 13.22 -3.26
C SER A 291 12.93 11.73 -2.97
N PRO A 292 12.72 10.85 -3.97
CA PRO A 292 13.04 9.44 -3.80
C PRO A 292 14.47 9.30 -3.28
N PHE A 293 14.63 8.63 -2.13
CA PHE A 293 15.94 8.32 -1.59
C PHE A 293 16.22 6.83 -1.82
N SER A 294 17.41 6.54 -2.32
CA SER A 294 17.91 5.18 -2.46
C SER A 294 18.55 4.77 -1.14
N LEU A 295 17.96 3.77 -0.48
CA LEU A 295 18.63 3.09 0.62
C LEU A 295 19.73 2.21 0.00
N ASN A 296 20.98 2.56 0.29
CA ASN A 296 22.10 1.62 0.17
C ASN A 296 22.12 0.83 1.48
N LEU A 297 21.56 -0.38 1.46
CA LEU A 297 21.48 -1.30 2.61
C LEU A 297 22.78 -2.09 2.78
#